data_AF-A0A2D4SL13-F1
#
_entry.id   AF-A0A2D4SL13-F1
#
_cell.length_a   1.000
_cell.length_b   1.000
_cell.length_c   1.000
_cell.angle_alpha   90.00
_cell.angle_beta   90.00
_cell.angle_gamma   90.00
#
_symmetry.space_group_name_H-M   'P 1'
#
loop_
_entity.id
_entity.type
_entity.pdbx_description
1 polymer ?
#
loop_
_entity_poly.entity_id
_entity_poly.type
_entity_poly.pdbx_seq_one_letter_code
_entity_poly.pdbx_strand_id
1 'polypeptide(L)'
;MNKTLFALILSSLVCSVGTAQAQDLDLDGGTTKKKKKEFKVKIDQEVKEVTKGLYAKSTVGGAAYVLSLSNSIYPGVVLGMGVGKDFYDTQNFSAAWEVNFLQGVHNGAYYEQQADAGCSQLGNCIQGDLRTFSLVGSAEASWYVAKRFGFGVRGGAGIMFVPLLMDRTFYDTEVVAQEWGGIASQVHSAPHPVGMGGFTFEYYTKLAHFSVGLDVDANFVVGLGNPGDLGISGNGYLKYTF
;
A
#
# COMPACT_ATOMS: atom_id res chain seq x y z
N MET A 1 -22.45 -17.29 -7.61
CA MET A 1 -21.34 -17.02 -6.68
C MET A 1 -20.11 -17.79 -7.14
N ASN A 2 -19.22 -17.09 -7.85
CA ASN A 2 -18.15 -17.69 -8.64
C ASN A 2 -16.91 -18.00 -7.80
N LYS A 3 -16.54 -19.28 -7.76
CA LYS A 3 -15.33 -19.82 -7.11
C LYS A 3 -14.02 -19.48 -7.84
N THR A 4 -14.08 -18.68 -8.90
CA THR A 4 -12.94 -18.37 -9.78
C THR A 4 -12.12 -17.15 -9.34
N LEU A 5 -12.60 -16.33 -8.41
CA LEU A 5 -11.86 -15.13 -7.95
C LEU A 5 -10.68 -15.45 -7.01
N PHE A 6 -10.67 -16.64 -6.40
CA PHE A 6 -9.61 -17.03 -5.45
C PHE A 6 -8.34 -17.57 -6.12
N ALA A 7 -8.40 -17.89 -7.42
CA ALA A 7 -7.31 -18.55 -8.13
C ALA A 7 -6.26 -17.58 -8.73
N LEU A 8 -6.59 -16.30 -8.86
CA LEU A 8 -5.75 -15.33 -9.58
C LEU A 8 -4.75 -14.57 -8.70
N ILE A 9 -4.90 -14.65 -7.37
CA ILE A 9 -3.97 -14.02 -6.41
C ILE A 9 -2.74 -14.91 -6.13
N LEU A 10 -2.78 -16.20 -6.46
CA LEU A 10 -1.66 -17.12 -6.24
C LEU A 10 -0.68 -17.23 -7.43
N SER A 11 -0.98 -16.63 -8.58
CA SER A 11 -0.24 -16.90 -9.84
C SER A 11 0.93 -15.95 -10.12
N SER A 12 1.14 -14.89 -9.32
CA SER A 12 2.21 -13.90 -9.54
C SER A 12 3.50 -14.16 -8.75
N LEU A 13 3.59 -15.27 -8.01
CA LEU A 13 4.76 -15.61 -7.18
C LEU A 13 5.73 -16.62 -7.82
N VAL A 14 5.81 -16.65 -9.16
CA VAL A 14 6.76 -17.53 -9.88
C VAL A 14 7.65 -16.68 -10.78
N CYS A 15 8.70 -16.09 -10.21
CA CYS A 15 9.88 -15.67 -10.97
C CYS A 15 11.16 -15.87 -10.13
N SER A 16 11.97 -16.83 -10.60
CA SER A 16 13.40 -17.05 -10.34
C SER A 16 13.87 -17.50 -8.95
N VAL A 17 13.82 -18.82 -8.72
CA VAL A 17 14.74 -19.51 -7.79
C VAL A 17 16.06 -19.73 -8.53
N GLY A 18 17.00 -18.81 -8.38
CA GLY A 18 18.40 -19.03 -8.76
C GLY A 18 19.12 -19.80 -7.66
N THR A 19 19.26 -21.12 -7.83
CA THR A 19 20.11 -21.95 -6.98
C THR A 19 21.58 -21.62 -7.23
N ALA A 20 22.20 -20.86 -6.33
CA ALA A 20 23.65 -20.80 -6.25
C ALA A 20 24.11 -21.91 -5.31
N GLN A 21 24.47 -23.07 -5.89
CA GLN A 21 25.28 -24.07 -5.20
C GLN A 21 26.69 -23.47 -5.02
N ALA A 22 27.08 -23.18 -3.79
CA ALA A 22 28.48 -22.97 -3.47
C ALA A 22 29.14 -24.36 -3.40
N GLN A 23 29.96 -24.65 -4.40
CA GLN A 23 30.84 -25.82 -4.43
C GLN A 23 31.98 -25.65 -3.41
N ASP A 24 32.35 -26.79 -2.84
CA ASP A 24 33.52 -27.06 -2.02
C ASP A 24 34.78 -26.28 -2.42
N LEU A 25 35.50 -25.82 -1.39
CA LEU A 25 36.94 -25.69 -1.44
C LEU A 25 37.51 -26.07 -0.08
N ASP A 26 37.54 -27.38 0.13
CA ASP A 26 38.38 -28.04 1.13
C ASP A 26 39.85 -27.78 0.76
N LEU A 27 40.56 -27.06 1.62
CA LEU A 27 42.01 -26.88 1.54
C LEU A 27 42.62 -27.31 2.87
N ASP A 28 42.91 -28.61 2.91
CA ASP A 28 43.74 -29.25 3.91
C ASP A 28 45.16 -28.65 3.88
N GLY A 29 45.61 -28.17 5.05
CA GLY A 29 46.93 -27.58 5.23
C GLY A 29 47.37 -27.66 6.68
N GLY A 30 47.86 -28.83 7.08
CA GLY A 30 48.39 -29.05 8.43
C GLY A 30 49.63 -28.18 8.72
N THR A 31 49.68 -27.59 9.92
CA THR A 31 50.93 -27.30 10.65
C THR A 31 50.65 -26.84 12.09
N THR A 32 51.67 -27.02 12.91
CA THR A 32 51.62 -27.29 14.36
C THR A 32 51.45 -26.06 15.26
N LYS A 33 50.62 -26.24 16.29
CA LYS A 33 50.39 -25.46 17.53
C LYS A 33 51.39 -24.33 17.89
N LYS A 34 50.88 -23.10 17.98
CA LYS A 34 51.21 -22.12 19.04
C LYS A 34 49.92 -21.48 19.55
N LYS A 35 49.53 -21.77 20.81
CA LYS A 35 48.39 -21.10 21.47
C LYS A 35 48.78 -19.66 21.83
N LYS A 36 48.62 -18.74 20.88
CA LYS A 36 48.42 -17.32 21.20
C LYS A 36 47.07 -17.22 21.90
N LYS A 37 47.03 -16.63 23.10
CA LYS A 37 45.78 -16.11 23.65
C LYS A 37 45.37 -14.94 22.75
N GLU A 38 44.62 -15.25 21.70
CA GLU A 38 43.87 -14.27 20.96
C GLU A 38 42.88 -13.67 21.95
N PHE A 39 43.12 -12.41 22.32
CA PHE A 39 42.06 -11.56 22.80
C PHE A 39 41.11 -11.43 21.61
N LYS A 40 40.17 -12.38 21.47
CA LYS A 40 39.00 -12.20 20.62
C LYS A 40 38.26 -11.04 21.27
N VAL A 41 38.59 -9.83 20.84
CA VAL A 41 37.62 -8.74 20.86
C VAL A 41 36.43 -9.35 20.14
N LYS A 42 35.39 -9.70 20.91
CA LYS A 42 34.08 -9.95 20.34
C LYS A 42 33.66 -8.61 19.76
N ILE A 43 34.18 -8.30 18.59
CA ILE A 43 33.50 -7.43 17.67
C ILE A 43 32.32 -8.30 17.23
N ASP A 44 31.28 -8.37 18.07
CA ASP A 44 29.92 -8.56 17.58
C ASP A 44 29.57 -7.30 16.76
N GLN A 45 30.34 -7.03 15.71
CA GLN A 45 29.79 -6.45 14.51
C GLN A 45 29.03 -7.61 13.91
N GLU A 46 27.86 -7.88 14.48
CA GLU A 46 26.83 -8.57 13.77
C GLU A 46 26.55 -7.66 12.56
N VAL A 47 27.19 -7.99 11.44
CA VAL A 47 27.15 -7.21 10.21
C VAL A 47 25.67 -7.06 9.87
N LYS A 48 25.17 -5.85 10.06
CA LYS A 48 23.79 -5.51 9.79
C LYS A 48 23.61 -5.66 8.28
N GLU A 49 23.01 -6.77 7.87
CA GLU A 49 22.84 -7.12 6.45
C GLU A 49 21.94 -6.12 5.70
N VAL A 50 21.19 -5.32 6.46
CA VAL A 50 20.13 -4.46 5.96
C VAL A 50 20.41 -2.99 6.29
N THR A 51 20.45 -2.16 5.25
CA THR A 51 20.49 -0.70 5.40
C THR A 51 19.10 -0.19 5.80
N LYS A 52 19.03 0.54 6.91
CA LYS A 52 17.83 1.20 7.43
C LYS A 52 18.12 2.69 7.57
N GLY A 53 17.13 3.54 7.31
CA GLY A 53 17.37 4.97 7.18
C GLY A 53 16.30 5.69 6.36
N LEU A 54 16.70 6.72 5.62
CA LEU A 54 15.81 7.38 4.66
C LEU A 54 15.55 6.40 3.51
N TYR A 55 14.31 6.29 3.06
CA TYR A 55 13.96 5.41 1.95
C TYR A 55 12.94 6.04 1.01
N ALA A 56 12.92 5.53 -0.22
CA ALA A 56 11.87 5.74 -1.19
C ALA A 56 11.15 4.42 -1.44
N LYS A 57 9.83 4.48 -1.64
CA LYS A 57 8.96 3.32 -1.82
C LYS A 57 8.07 3.54 -3.04
N SER A 58 7.93 2.50 -3.85
CA SER A 58 6.97 2.45 -4.95
C SER A 58 5.98 1.32 -4.68
N THR A 59 4.71 1.57 -4.91
CA THR A 59 3.62 0.68 -4.52
C THR A 59 2.67 0.46 -5.70
N VAL A 60 2.22 -0.78 -5.88
CA VAL A 60 1.20 -1.16 -6.87
C VAL A 60 0.29 -2.24 -6.29
N GLY A 61 -1.02 -2.11 -6.49
CA GLY A 61 -1.97 -3.01 -5.88
C GLY A 61 -3.39 -2.85 -6.39
N GLY A 62 -4.31 -3.48 -5.67
CA GLY A 62 -5.74 -3.36 -5.90
C GLY A 62 -6.45 -2.78 -4.68
N ALA A 63 -7.54 -2.07 -4.92
CA ALA A 63 -8.40 -1.56 -3.86
C ALA A 63 -9.89 -1.72 -4.20
N ALA A 64 -10.71 -1.90 -3.18
CA ALA A 64 -12.16 -1.99 -3.30
C ALA A 64 -12.83 -1.20 -2.17
N TYR A 65 -13.93 -0.52 -2.49
CA TYR A 65 -14.84 0.04 -1.48
C TYR A 65 -15.81 -1.05 -1.02
N VAL A 66 -16.13 -1.06 0.27
CA VAL A 66 -16.96 -2.12 0.88
C VAL A 66 -18.22 -1.59 1.56
N LEU A 67 -18.41 -0.27 1.65
CA LEU A 67 -19.65 0.32 2.15
C LEU A 67 -20.46 0.91 0.99
N SER A 68 -20.79 2.20 1.06
CA SER A 68 -21.81 2.84 0.22
C SER A 68 -21.49 2.80 -1.28
N LEU A 69 -20.21 2.97 -1.63
CA LEU A 69 -19.71 3.01 -2.99
C LEU A 69 -19.54 1.63 -3.60
N SER A 70 -19.61 0.54 -2.82
CA SER A 70 -19.46 -0.82 -3.34
C SER A 70 -20.52 -1.21 -4.38
N ASN A 71 -21.67 -0.52 -4.37
CA ASN A 71 -22.75 -0.72 -5.34
C ASN A 71 -22.51 0.02 -6.66
N SER A 72 -21.69 1.07 -6.65
CA SER A 72 -21.46 1.98 -7.78
C SER A 72 -20.04 1.90 -8.34
N ILE A 73 -19.09 1.36 -7.57
CA ILE A 73 -17.66 1.30 -7.90
C ILE A 73 -17.18 -0.14 -7.85
N TYR A 74 -16.53 -0.55 -8.93
CA TYR A 74 -15.85 -1.83 -9.00
C TYR A 74 -14.43 -1.76 -8.42
N PRO A 75 -13.88 -2.88 -7.93
CA PRO A 75 -12.49 -2.95 -7.52
C PRO A 75 -11.55 -2.43 -8.61
N GLY A 76 -10.56 -1.67 -8.20
CA GLY A 76 -9.66 -0.91 -9.07
C GLY A 76 -8.19 -1.17 -8.76
N VAL A 77 -7.33 -0.39 -9.41
CA VAL A 77 -5.88 -0.43 -9.23
C VAL A 77 -5.42 0.78 -8.42
N VAL A 78 -4.45 0.56 -7.55
CA VAL A 78 -3.75 1.61 -6.80
C VAL A 78 -2.29 1.62 -7.20
N LEU A 79 -1.77 2.81 -7.47
CA LEU A 79 -0.36 3.08 -7.72
C LEU A 79 0.12 4.12 -6.72
N GLY A 80 1.36 4.04 -6.27
CA GLY A 80 1.84 4.96 -5.25
C GLY A 80 3.34 5.13 -5.22
N MET A 81 3.75 6.26 -4.69
CA MET A 81 5.13 6.55 -4.34
C MET A 81 5.17 7.18 -2.95
N GLY A 82 6.17 6.81 -2.16
CA GLY A 82 6.34 7.32 -0.81
C GLY A 82 7.79 7.55 -0.46
N VAL A 83 8.00 8.43 0.51
CA VAL A 83 9.29 8.66 1.15
C VAL A 83 9.12 8.52 2.65
N GLY A 84 10.10 7.93 3.31
CA GLY A 84 10.02 7.70 4.74
C GLY A 84 11.38 7.57 5.37
N LYS A 85 11.39 7.46 6.70
CA LYS A 85 12.61 7.28 7.47
C LYS A 85 12.37 6.42 8.69
N ASP A 86 13.25 5.44 8.90
CA ASP A 86 13.36 4.72 10.17
C ASP A 86 13.87 5.67 11.26
N PHE A 87 13.08 5.88 12.30
CA PHE A 87 13.46 6.73 13.45
C PHE A 87 13.83 5.91 14.67
N TYR A 88 13.41 4.65 14.73
CA TYR A 88 13.82 3.69 15.75
C TYR A 88 14.16 2.38 15.09
N ASP A 89 15.30 1.80 15.44
CA ASP A 89 15.76 0.59 14.80
C ASP A 89 16.63 -0.25 15.74
N THR A 90 16.18 -1.49 15.92
CA THR A 90 16.86 -2.56 16.63
C THR A 90 16.84 -3.81 15.76
N GLN A 91 17.62 -4.82 16.15
CA GLN A 91 17.72 -6.07 15.40
C GLN A 91 16.35 -6.72 15.10
N ASN A 92 15.43 -6.69 16.06
CA ASN A 92 14.14 -7.39 15.96
C ASN A 92 12.94 -6.45 15.83
N PHE A 93 13.15 -5.13 15.83
CA PHE A 93 12.07 -4.16 15.77
C PHE A 93 12.51 -2.85 15.10
N SER A 94 11.68 -2.35 14.17
CA SER A 94 11.83 -1.02 13.56
C SER A 94 10.56 -0.20 13.76
N ALA A 95 10.72 1.11 13.83
CA ALA A 95 9.64 2.05 13.64
C ALA A 95 10.04 3.14 12.65
N ALA A 96 9.13 3.44 11.73
CA ALA A 96 9.34 4.38 10.65
C ALA A 96 8.15 5.31 10.49
N TRP A 97 8.40 6.50 9.95
CA TRP A 97 7.34 7.33 9.38
C TRP A 97 7.46 7.32 7.86
N GLU A 98 6.34 7.48 7.16
CA GLU A 98 6.23 7.45 5.71
C GLU A 98 5.21 8.51 5.26
N VAL A 99 5.50 9.21 4.17
CA VAL A 99 4.56 10.09 3.46
C VAL A 99 4.38 9.50 2.06
N ASN A 100 3.13 9.20 1.71
CA ASN A 100 2.76 8.55 0.45
C ASN A 100 1.87 9.45 -0.39
N PHE A 101 2.17 9.48 -1.68
CA PHE A 101 1.25 9.92 -2.72
C PHE A 101 0.69 8.68 -3.43
N LEU A 102 -0.63 8.53 -3.41
CA LEU A 102 -1.35 7.36 -3.94
C LEU A 102 -2.33 7.84 -5.02
N GLN A 103 -2.42 7.09 -6.12
CA GLN A 103 -3.44 7.24 -7.14
C GLN A 103 -4.29 5.97 -7.19
N GLY A 104 -5.59 6.10 -6.99
CA GLY A 104 -6.57 5.03 -7.23
C GLY A 104 -7.29 5.24 -8.56
N VAL A 105 -7.52 4.15 -9.29
CA VAL A 105 -8.31 4.13 -10.52
C VAL A 105 -9.33 3.02 -10.41
N HIS A 106 -10.60 3.39 -10.40
CA HIS A 106 -11.73 2.47 -10.31
C HIS A 106 -12.73 2.71 -11.43
N ASN A 107 -13.31 1.63 -11.94
CA ASN A 107 -14.41 1.72 -12.89
C ASN A 107 -15.72 1.91 -12.13
N GLY A 108 -16.56 2.82 -12.61
CA GLY A 108 -17.88 3.08 -12.01
C GLY A 108 -19.03 2.55 -12.86
N ALA A 109 -20.17 2.34 -12.23
CA ALA A 109 -21.44 2.18 -12.93
C ALA A 109 -21.86 3.49 -13.60
N TYR A 110 -22.72 3.41 -14.60
CA TYR A 110 -23.28 4.60 -15.27
C TYR A 110 -24.07 5.46 -14.28
N TYR A 111 -24.02 6.79 -14.42
CA TYR A 111 -24.58 7.72 -13.44
C TYR A 111 -26.11 7.63 -13.33
N GLU A 112 -26.79 7.20 -14.40
CA GLU A 112 -28.24 6.94 -14.44
C GLU A 112 -28.59 5.72 -13.58
N GLN A 113 -27.81 4.64 -13.70
CA GLN A 113 -28.01 3.42 -12.90
C GLN A 113 -27.79 3.68 -11.41
N GLN A 114 -26.85 4.57 -11.09
CA GLN A 114 -26.62 4.99 -9.71
C GLN A 114 -27.79 5.85 -9.18
N ALA A 115 -28.36 6.71 -10.03
CA ALA A 115 -29.51 7.54 -9.67
C ALA A 115 -30.73 6.66 -9.35
N ASP A 116 -31.00 5.65 -10.19
CA ASP A 116 -32.04 4.63 -9.97
C ASP A 116 -31.82 3.84 -8.68
N ALA A 117 -30.56 3.61 -8.30
CA ALA A 117 -30.18 2.96 -7.05
C ALA A 117 -30.24 3.89 -5.81
N GLY A 118 -30.64 5.15 -6.00
CA GLY A 118 -30.82 6.12 -4.92
C GLY A 118 -29.53 6.75 -4.41
N CYS A 119 -28.50 6.88 -5.26
CA CYS A 119 -27.23 7.49 -4.84
C CYS A 119 -27.37 8.95 -4.37
N SER A 120 -28.37 9.67 -4.91
CA SER A 120 -28.53 11.12 -4.67
C SER A 120 -29.04 11.40 -3.26
N GLN A 121 -29.89 10.52 -2.72
CA GLN A 121 -30.33 10.58 -1.32
C GLN A 121 -29.22 10.15 -0.35
N LEU A 122 -28.32 9.28 -0.79
CA LEU A 122 -27.17 8.80 0.00
C LEU A 122 -25.96 9.74 -0.08
N GLY A 123 -25.95 10.70 -1.00
CA GLY A 123 -24.85 11.64 -1.20
C GLY A 123 -23.56 10.98 -1.70
N ASN A 124 -23.66 9.81 -2.33
CA ASN A 124 -22.51 9.03 -2.80
C ASN A 124 -22.48 8.85 -4.32
N CYS A 125 -23.25 9.65 -5.07
CA CYS A 125 -23.22 9.61 -6.53
C CYS A 125 -21.83 9.98 -7.07
N ILE A 126 -21.42 9.29 -8.12
CA ILE A 126 -20.22 9.60 -8.90
C ILE A 126 -20.56 9.65 -10.38
N GLN A 127 -19.82 10.43 -11.14
CA GLN A 127 -20.03 10.63 -12.58
C GLN A 127 -19.81 9.39 -13.48
N GLY A 128 -19.47 8.24 -12.90
CA GLY A 128 -18.95 7.06 -13.60
C GLY A 128 -17.62 6.65 -12.99
N ASP A 129 -16.57 6.56 -13.80
CA ASP A 129 -15.24 6.19 -13.31
C ASP A 129 -14.72 7.12 -12.21
N LEU A 130 -13.99 6.53 -11.26
CA LEU A 130 -13.42 7.23 -10.12
C LEU A 130 -11.90 7.24 -10.21
N ARG A 131 -11.32 8.44 -10.20
CA ARG A 131 -9.89 8.63 -9.92
C ARG A 131 -9.74 9.29 -8.58
N THR A 132 -8.85 8.75 -7.75
CA THR A 132 -8.53 9.31 -6.44
C THR A 132 -7.05 9.63 -6.38
N PHE A 133 -6.72 10.74 -5.72
CA PHE A 133 -5.35 11.13 -5.43
C PHE A 133 -5.23 11.39 -3.94
N SER A 134 -4.39 10.65 -3.24
CA SER A 134 -4.27 10.75 -1.78
C SER A 134 -2.86 11.13 -1.37
N LEU A 135 -2.76 12.03 -0.40
CA LEU A 135 -1.52 12.35 0.30
C LEU A 135 -1.69 11.90 1.75
N VAL A 136 -0.94 10.87 2.17
CA VAL A 136 -1.10 10.20 3.46
C VAL A 136 0.21 10.14 4.21
N GLY A 137 0.22 10.64 5.45
CA GLY A 137 1.30 10.40 6.40
C GLY A 137 0.97 9.20 7.28
N SER A 138 1.91 8.29 7.47
CA SER A 138 1.73 7.10 8.30
C SER A 138 2.95 6.82 9.18
N ALA A 139 2.71 6.14 10.30
CA ALA A 139 3.73 5.50 11.11
C ALA A 139 3.60 3.98 10.97
N GLU A 140 4.73 3.29 10.97
CA GLU A 140 4.85 1.85 10.88
C GLU A 140 5.66 1.33 12.06
N ALA A 141 5.23 0.22 12.63
CA ALA A 141 5.98 -0.56 13.62
C ALA A 141 6.10 -2.00 13.13
N SER A 142 7.33 -2.48 12.95
CA SER A 142 7.66 -3.74 12.29
C SER A 142 8.56 -4.62 13.16
N TRP A 143 8.19 -5.89 13.32
CA TRP A 143 8.92 -6.91 14.05
C TRP A 143 9.56 -7.92 13.10
N TYR A 144 10.82 -8.26 13.33
CA TYR A 144 11.59 -9.17 12.47
C TYR A 144 11.74 -10.55 13.13
N VAL A 145 10.99 -11.53 12.61
CA VAL A 145 11.01 -12.92 13.12
C VAL A 145 12.23 -13.68 12.59
N ALA A 146 12.69 -13.30 11.40
CA ALA A 146 13.92 -13.78 10.81
C ALA A 146 14.71 -12.58 10.29
N LYS A 147 16.02 -12.77 10.05
CA LYS A 147 16.95 -11.70 9.65
C LYS A 147 16.48 -10.84 8.46
N ARG A 148 15.61 -11.38 7.60
CA ARG A 148 15.13 -10.73 6.39
C ARG A 148 13.61 -10.69 6.24
N PHE A 149 12.85 -11.15 7.24
CA PHE A 149 11.40 -11.18 7.17
C PHE A 149 10.80 -10.42 8.34
N GLY A 150 10.07 -9.36 8.02
CA GLY A 150 9.35 -8.52 8.95
C GLY A 150 7.85 -8.62 8.76
N PHE A 151 7.11 -8.54 9.87
CA PHE A 151 5.68 -8.25 9.86
C PHE A 151 5.45 -7.01 10.72
N GLY A 152 4.49 -6.19 10.36
CA GLY A 152 4.26 -4.93 11.05
C GLY A 152 2.82 -4.48 11.00
N VAL A 153 2.56 -3.44 11.77
CA VAL A 153 1.32 -2.69 11.75
C VAL A 153 1.62 -1.26 11.34
N ARG A 154 0.72 -0.67 10.57
CA ARG A 154 0.82 0.72 10.14
C ARG A 154 -0.49 1.45 10.35
N GLY A 155 -0.38 2.74 10.65
CA GLY A 155 -1.51 3.63 10.83
C GLY A 155 -1.17 5.03 10.36
N GLY A 156 -2.13 5.71 9.76
CA GLY A 156 -1.89 7.00 9.14
C GLY A 156 -3.16 7.79 8.89
N ALA A 157 -2.97 9.03 8.50
CA ALA A 157 -4.03 9.92 8.10
C ALA A 157 -3.56 10.86 7.01
N GLY A 158 -4.50 11.39 6.25
CA GLY A 158 -4.21 12.23 5.11
C GLY A 158 -5.44 12.85 4.51
N ILE A 159 -5.28 13.26 3.25
CA ILE A 159 -6.34 13.83 2.44
C ILE A 159 -6.41 13.09 1.10
N MET A 160 -7.63 12.95 0.57
CA MET A 160 -7.94 12.35 -0.71
C MET A 160 -8.69 13.38 -1.57
N PHE A 161 -8.30 13.49 -2.83
CA PHE A 161 -8.95 14.31 -3.83
C PHE A 161 -9.59 13.41 -4.87
N VAL A 162 -10.79 13.76 -5.31
CA VAL A 162 -11.53 13.02 -6.33
C VAL A 162 -11.96 13.98 -7.43
N PRO A 163 -11.14 14.21 -8.46
CA PRO A 163 -11.51 15.15 -9.51
C PRO A 163 -12.74 14.70 -10.31
N LEU A 164 -13.48 15.69 -10.81
CA LEU A 164 -14.47 15.48 -11.86
C LEU A 164 -13.72 15.09 -13.16
N LEU A 165 -14.09 13.95 -13.75
CA LEU A 165 -13.49 13.39 -14.98
C LEU A 165 -14.35 13.68 -16.21
N MET A 166 -15.44 14.42 -16.01
CA MET A 166 -16.37 14.85 -17.03
C MET A 166 -16.33 16.37 -17.17
N ASP A 167 -16.78 16.87 -18.33
CA ASP A 167 -16.97 18.30 -18.51
C ASP A 167 -17.93 18.85 -17.46
N ARG A 168 -17.57 20.00 -16.88
CA ARG A 168 -18.31 20.58 -15.76
C ARG A 168 -19.72 21.02 -16.18
N THR A 169 -19.84 21.61 -17.37
CA THR A 169 -21.14 22.06 -17.87
C THR A 169 -22.06 20.87 -18.11
N PHE A 170 -21.56 19.81 -18.77
CA PHE A 170 -22.34 18.58 -18.96
C PHE A 170 -22.75 17.93 -17.64
N TYR A 171 -21.84 17.87 -16.66
CA TYR A 171 -22.15 17.32 -15.34
C TYR A 171 -23.25 18.10 -14.62
N ASP A 172 -23.20 19.43 -14.63
CA ASP A 172 -24.21 20.24 -13.94
C ASP A 172 -25.57 20.20 -14.66
N THR A 173 -25.61 20.16 -16.00
CA THR A 173 -26.87 20.24 -16.77
C THR A 173 -27.56 18.91 -17.03
N GLU A 174 -26.81 17.84 -17.28
CA GLU A 174 -27.38 16.52 -17.59
C GLU A 174 -27.41 15.68 -16.31
N VAL A 175 -26.25 15.46 -15.69
CA VAL A 175 -26.13 14.51 -14.59
C VAL A 175 -26.78 15.02 -13.31
N VAL A 176 -26.43 16.23 -12.85
CA VAL A 176 -26.97 16.77 -11.61
C VAL A 176 -28.42 17.19 -11.80
N ALA A 177 -28.71 18.01 -12.81
CA ALA A 177 -30.03 18.62 -12.95
C ALA A 177 -31.12 17.67 -13.44
N GLN A 178 -30.82 16.76 -14.38
CA GLN A 178 -31.82 15.85 -14.95
C GLN A 178 -31.87 14.51 -14.21
N GLU A 179 -30.73 13.85 -14.02
CA GLU A 179 -30.71 12.48 -13.47
C GLU A 179 -30.71 12.43 -11.95
N TRP A 180 -29.90 13.26 -11.28
CA TRP A 180 -29.78 13.23 -9.81
C TRP A 180 -30.79 14.13 -9.10
N GLY A 181 -31.77 14.66 -9.82
CA GLY A 181 -32.85 15.49 -9.25
C GLY A 181 -32.38 16.83 -8.68
N GLY A 182 -31.29 17.38 -9.21
CA GLY A 182 -30.68 18.64 -8.76
C GLY A 182 -29.77 18.53 -7.54
N ILE A 183 -29.53 17.33 -7.03
CA ILE A 183 -28.70 17.10 -5.84
C ILE A 183 -27.26 16.81 -6.26
N ALA A 184 -26.39 17.81 -6.17
CA ALA A 184 -24.98 17.65 -6.50
C ALA A 184 -24.24 16.81 -5.45
N SER A 185 -23.46 15.83 -5.91
CA SER A 185 -22.56 15.04 -5.06
C SER A 185 -21.41 15.90 -4.52
N GLN A 186 -21.10 15.72 -3.23
CA GLN A 186 -19.95 16.36 -2.58
C GLN A 186 -18.63 15.60 -2.81
N VAL A 187 -18.68 14.43 -3.45
CA VAL A 187 -17.51 13.59 -3.73
C VAL A 187 -16.48 14.33 -4.58
N HIS A 188 -16.90 15.25 -5.45
CA HIS A 188 -16.00 15.94 -6.38
C HIS A 188 -15.63 17.37 -5.99
N SER A 189 -16.22 17.91 -4.92
CA SER A 189 -16.17 19.35 -4.61
C SER A 189 -15.09 19.73 -3.60
N ALA A 190 -14.62 18.78 -2.77
CA ALA A 190 -13.73 19.08 -1.67
C ALA A 190 -12.66 17.99 -1.44
N PRO A 191 -11.55 18.32 -0.77
CA PRO A 191 -10.64 17.32 -0.23
C PRO A 191 -11.31 16.52 0.89
N HIS A 192 -11.13 15.21 0.88
CA HIS A 192 -11.70 14.27 1.83
C HIS A 192 -10.65 13.80 2.84
N PRO A 193 -10.84 14.01 4.15
CA PRO A 193 -9.99 13.39 5.15
C PRO A 193 -10.01 11.87 5.03
N VAL A 194 -8.84 11.24 5.07
CA VAL A 194 -8.70 9.77 5.07
C VAL A 194 -7.91 9.32 6.28
N GLY A 195 -8.40 8.27 6.95
CA GLY A 195 -7.64 7.49 7.92
C GLY A 195 -7.27 6.14 7.32
N MET A 196 -6.07 5.65 7.59
CA MET A 196 -5.61 4.32 7.19
C MET A 196 -5.11 3.52 8.38
N GLY A 197 -5.32 2.21 8.33
CA GLY A 197 -4.73 1.26 9.26
C GLY A 197 -4.60 -0.11 8.62
N GLY A 198 -3.49 -0.79 8.89
CA GLY A 198 -3.21 -2.02 8.17
C GLY A 198 -2.03 -2.81 8.71
N PHE A 199 -1.78 -3.92 8.03
CA PHE A 199 -0.62 -4.77 8.24
C PHE A 199 0.38 -4.56 7.11
N THR A 200 1.65 -4.73 7.42
CA THR A 200 2.72 -4.74 6.42
C THR A 200 3.57 -5.99 6.59
N PHE A 201 4.04 -6.52 5.47
CA PHE A 201 4.98 -7.64 5.42
C PHE A 201 6.16 -7.19 4.58
N GLU A 202 7.36 -7.30 5.13
CA GLU A 202 8.59 -6.84 4.48
C GLU A 202 9.59 -7.98 4.34
N TYR A 203 10.16 -8.12 3.15
CA TYR A 203 11.28 -9.02 2.87
C TYR A 203 12.49 -8.23 2.39
N TYR A 204 13.58 -8.28 3.14
CA TYR A 204 14.86 -7.72 2.71
C TYR A 204 15.53 -8.64 1.71
N THR A 205 15.83 -8.09 0.54
CA THR A 205 16.54 -8.83 -0.49
C THR A 205 18.01 -9.02 -0.10
N LYS A 206 18.77 -9.78 -0.89
CA LYS A 206 20.24 -9.86 -0.72
C LYS A 206 20.95 -8.54 -1.06
N LEU A 207 20.26 -7.60 -1.70
CA LEU A 207 20.80 -6.27 -1.96
C LEU A 207 20.53 -5.43 -0.71
N ALA A 208 21.60 -4.97 -0.05
CA ALA A 208 21.52 -4.31 1.25
C ALA A 208 20.55 -3.10 1.32
N HIS A 209 20.27 -2.48 0.18
CA HIS A 209 19.42 -1.30 0.05
C HIS A 209 17.99 -1.60 -0.42
N PHE A 210 17.66 -2.83 -0.82
CA PHE A 210 16.34 -3.14 -1.40
C PHE A 210 15.53 -4.10 -0.53
N SER A 211 14.28 -3.71 -0.26
CA SER A 211 13.25 -4.61 0.27
C SER A 211 12.02 -4.63 -0.63
N VAL A 212 11.29 -5.73 -0.58
CA VAL A 212 9.99 -5.90 -1.22
C VAL A 212 8.98 -6.32 -0.19
N GLY A 213 7.71 -5.98 -0.38
CA GLY A 213 6.71 -6.34 0.60
C GLY A 213 5.29 -6.17 0.13
N LEU A 214 4.37 -6.34 1.09
CA LEU A 214 2.94 -6.25 0.91
C LEU A 214 2.33 -5.42 2.05
N ASP A 215 1.59 -4.39 1.69
CA ASP A 215 0.72 -3.64 2.59
C ASP A 215 -0.73 -4.09 2.41
N VAL A 216 -1.43 -4.37 3.51
CA VAL A 216 -2.85 -4.69 3.53
C VAL A 216 -3.54 -3.68 4.44
N ASP A 217 -4.25 -2.73 3.83
CA ASP A 217 -4.78 -1.55 4.53
C ASP A 217 -6.31 -1.49 4.44
N ALA A 218 -6.92 -1.08 5.54
CA ALA A 218 -8.27 -0.55 5.59
C ALA A 218 -8.18 0.99 5.61
N ASN A 219 -8.94 1.64 4.74
CA ASN A 219 -8.93 3.09 4.55
C ASN A 219 -10.34 3.63 4.78
N PHE A 220 -10.54 4.50 5.77
CA PHE A 220 -11.82 5.16 5.98
C PHE A 220 -11.75 6.60 5.44
N VAL A 221 -12.61 6.95 4.49
CA VAL A 221 -12.61 8.26 3.84
C VAL A 221 -13.88 9.02 4.16
N VAL A 222 -13.72 10.18 4.80
CA VAL A 222 -14.83 11.03 5.25
C VAL A 222 -15.39 11.82 4.08
N GLY A 223 -16.73 11.81 3.93
CA GLY A 223 -17.42 12.56 2.88
C GLY A 223 -17.44 11.90 1.49
N LEU A 224 -16.84 10.71 1.33
CA LEU A 224 -17.15 9.81 0.21
C LEU A 224 -18.42 9.02 0.53
N GLY A 225 -19.57 9.70 0.50
CA GLY A 225 -20.86 9.18 0.98
C GLY A 225 -21.25 9.73 2.37
N ASN A 226 -22.31 9.19 2.96
CA ASN A 226 -22.86 9.68 4.23
C ASN A 226 -22.75 8.63 5.36
N PRO A 227 -21.85 8.81 6.37
CA PRO A 227 -20.88 9.90 6.58
C PRO A 227 -19.50 9.70 5.91
N GLY A 228 -19.27 8.56 5.27
CA GLY A 228 -18.01 8.22 4.60
C GLY A 228 -18.02 6.79 4.07
N ASP A 229 -16.89 6.35 3.50
CA ASP A 229 -16.73 4.99 2.99
C ASP A 229 -15.51 4.28 3.57
N LEU A 230 -15.56 2.95 3.55
CA LEU A 230 -14.45 2.09 3.91
C LEU A 230 -13.94 1.41 2.63
N GLY A 231 -12.65 1.58 2.38
CA GLY A 231 -11.90 0.85 1.36
C GLY A 231 -10.98 -0.18 1.98
N ILE A 232 -10.74 -1.28 1.26
CA ILE A 232 -9.70 -2.27 1.57
C ILE A 232 -8.74 -2.29 0.39
N SER A 233 -7.44 -2.28 0.65
CA SER A 233 -6.40 -2.37 -0.39
C SER A 233 -5.32 -3.38 -0.03
N GLY A 234 -4.84 -4.09 -1.05
CA GLY A 234 -3.66 -4.96 -0.96
C GLY A 234 -2.63 -4.50 -1.98
N ASN A 235 -1.49 -4.02 -1.50
CA ASN A 235 -0.50 -3.34 -2.32
C ASN A 235 0.89 -3.94 -2.15
N GLY A 236 1.45 -4.49 -3.24
CA GLY A 236 2.85 -4.87 -3.30
C GLY A 236 3.73 -3.63 -3.40
N TYR A 237 4.90 -3.65 -2.77
CA TYR A 237 5.84 -2.54 -2.84
C TYR A 237 7.28 -2.97 -3.05
N LEU A 238 8.06 -2.04 -3.61
CA LEU A 238 9.52 -2.05 -3.64
C LEU A 238 10.02 -0.83 -2.89
N LYS A 239 10.96 -1.03 -1.96
CA LYS A 239 11.57 0.03 -1.14
C LYS A 239 13.07 0.03 -1.37
N TYR A 240 13.62 1.23 -1.54
CA TYR A 240 15.05 1.51 -1.63
C TYR A 240 15.47 2.42 -0.47
N THR A 241 16.38 1.94 0.36
CA THR A 241 16.98 2.72 1.45
C THR A 241 18.28 3.37 0.99
N PHE A 242 18.48 4.66 1.27
CA PHE A 242 19.68 5.42 0.93
C PHE A 242 20.83 5.16 1.91
#